data_AF-A0A091RLZ9-F1
#
_entry.id   AF-A0A091RLZ9-F1
#
_cell.length_a   1.000
_cell.length_b   1.000
_cell.length_c   1.000
_cell.angle_alpha   90.00
_cell.angle_beta   90.00
_cell.angle_gamma   90.00
#
_symmetry.space_group_name_H-M   'P 1'
#
loop_
_entity.id
_entity.type
_entity.pdbx_description
1 polymer ?
#
loop_
_entity_poly.entity_id
_entity_poly.type
_entity_poly.pdbx_seq_one_letter_code
_entity_poly.pdbx_strand_id
1 'polypeptide(L)'
;VVKVRPQDKDAQLKYQECHRVVKQKAFERAIASDEHKRSVVDSLDIESMTIEDEYSGPKLEGGKVTLGFMKELMQWYREQRKLHRKCAYQVPLDPKI
;
A
#
# COMPACT_ATOMS: atom_id res chain seq x y z
N VAL A 1 -14.62 -28.84 -9.85
CA VAL A 1 -14.27 -29.27 -8.48
C VAL A 1 -15.40 -28.99 -7.50
N VAL A 2 -15.80 -27.73 -7.24
CA VAL A 2 -16.93 -27.42 -6.33
C VAL A 2 -18.28 -27.99 -6.82
N LYS A 3 -18.52 -28.04 -8.14
CA LYS A 3 -19.70 -28.72 -8.71
C LYS A 3 -19.69 -30.25 -8.53
N VAL A 4 -18.51 -30.85 -8.33
CA VAL A 4 -18.32 -32.31 -8.21
C VAL A 4 -18.34 -32.74 -6.75
N ARG A 5 -17.85 -31.90 -5.84
CA ARG A 5 -17.91 -32.09 -4.38
C ARG A 5 -18.39 -30.80 -3.72
N PRO A 6 -19.70 -30.56 -3.64
CA PRO A 6 -20.26 -29.28 -3.20
C PRO A 6 -20.09 -29.02 -1.70
N GLN A 7 -19.79 -30.03 -0.88
CA GLN A 7 -19.58 -29.86 0.58
C GLN A 7 -18.11 -29.75 0.99
N ASP A 8 -17.18 -29.82 0.02
CA ASP A 8 -15.75 -29.72 0.28
C ASP A 8 -15.37 -28.25 0.58
N LYS A 9 -15.02 -28.00 1.85
CA LYS A 9 -14.72 -26.65 2.36
C LYS A 9 -13.48 -26.03 1.71
N ASP A 10 -12.44 -26.82 1.43
CA ASP A 10 -11.21 -26.33 0.81
C ASP A 10 -11.45 -25.97 -0.66
N ALA A 11 -12.23 -26.81 -1.37
CA ALA A 11 -12.62 -26.52 -2.75
C ALA A 11 -13.47 -25.25 -2.85
N GLN A 12 -14.40 -25.02 -1.92
CA GLN A 12 -15.21 -23.79 -1.88
C GLN A 12 -14.35 -22.55 -1.61
N LEU A 13 -13.45 -22.60 -0.63
CA LEU A 13 -12.59 -21.49 -0.25
C LEU A 13 -11.70 -21.06 -1.43
N LYS A 14 -11.03 -22.01 -2.07
CA LYS A 14 -10.18 -21.75 -3.24
C LYS A 14 -10.99 -21.18 -4.42
N TYR A 15 -12.19 -21.71 -4.64
CA TYR A 15 -13.08 -21.18 -5.68
C TYR A 15 -13.48 -19.73 -5.40
N GLN A 16 -13.84 -19.39 -4.17
CA GLN A 16 -14.22 -18.03 -3.79
C GLN A 16 -13.08 -17.03 -4.00
N GLU A 17 -11.86 -17.36 -3.57
CA GLU A 17 -10.69 -16.50 -3.79
C GLU A 17 -10.38 -16.32 -5.27
N CYS A 18 -10.36 -17.41 -6.05
CA CYS A 18 -10.15 -17.31 -7.49
C CYS A 18 -11.25 -16.47 -8.17
N HIS A 19 -12.51 -16.69 -7.81
CA HIS A 19 -13.64 -15.96 -8.36
C HIS A 19 -13.60 -14.46 -8.01
N ARG A 20 -13.18 -14.10 -6.79
CA ARG A 20 -12.97 -12.71 -6.36
C ARG A 20 -11.92 -12.02 -7.24
N VAL A 21 -10.76 -12.65 -7.41
CA VAL A 21 -9.67 -12.11 -8.22
C VAL A 21 -10.06 -11.99 -9.69
N VAL A 22 -10.76 -12.98 -10.25
CA VAL A 22 -11.24 -12.93 -11.65
C VAL A 22 -12.20 -11.77 -11.86
N LYS A 23 -13.15 -11.55 -10.94
CA LYS A 23 -14.08 -10.42 -11.02
C LYS A 23 -13.37 -9.07 -10.92
N GLN A 24 -12.42 -8.94 -9.99
CA GLN A 24 -11.61 -7.74 -9.85
C GLN A 24 -10.85 -7.44 -11.16
N LYS A 25 -10.15 -8.43 -11.73
CA LYS A 25 -9.42 -8.28 -12.98
C LYS A 25 -10.33 -7.96 -14.17
N ALA A 26 -11.52 -8.56 -14.24
CA ALA A 26 -12.48 -8.29 -15.30
C ALA A 26 -12.98 -6.83 -15.22
N PHE A 27 -13.23 -6.33 -14.01
CA PHE A 27 -13.61 -4.94 -13.78
C PHE A 27 -12.46 -3.99 -14.12
N GLU A 28 -11.26 -4.23 -13.60
CA GLU A 28 -10.04 -3.45 -13.90
C GLU A 28 -9.80 -3.32 -15.41
N ARG A 29 -9.98 -4.42 -16.17
CA ARG A 29 -9.88 -4.42 -17.64
C ARG A 29 -10.99 -3.63 -18.31
N ALA A 30 -12.22 -3.67 -17.78
CA ALA A 30 -13.35 -2.95 -18.34
C ALA A 30 -13.23 -1.43 -18.14
N ILE A 31 -12.58 -0.98 -17.07
CA ILE A 31 -12.36 0.45 -16.77
C ILE A 31 -10.97 0.96 -17.19
N ALA A 32 -10.10 0.12 -17.74
CA ALA A 32 -8.78 0.52 -18.20
C ALA A 32 -8.91 1.39 -19.45
N SER A 33 -8.73 2.70 -19.31
CA SER A 33 -8.55 3.63 -20.44
C SER A 33 -7.07 3.83 -20.76
N ASP A 34 -6.75 4.19 -22.01
CA ASP A 34 -5.41 4.57 -22.48
C ASP A 34 -4.94 5.95 -21.97
N GLU A 35 -5.63 6.53 -21.00
CA GLU A 35 -5.31 7.85 -20.49
C GLU A 35 -3.93 7.80 -19.82
N HIS A 36 -3.03 8.70 -20.23
CA HIS A 36 -1.71 8.87 -19.65
C HIS A 36 -1.84 8.80 -18.13
N LYS A 37 -1.27 7.74 -17.54
CA LYS A 37 -1.31 7.48 -16.11
C LYS A 37 -0.62 8.66 -15.42
N ARG A 38 -1.38 9.69 -15.07
CA ARG A 38 -0.98 10.64 -14.03
C ARG A 38 -0.58 9.79 -12.85
N SER A 39 0.64 9.97 -12.37
CA SER A 39 1.15 9.15 -11.30
C SER A 39 0.18 9.29 -10.13
N VAL A 40 -0.09 8.20 -9.41
CA VAL A 40 -1.05 8.24 -8.28
C VAL A 40 -0.64 9.32 -7.27
N VAL A 41 0.66 9.60 -7.20
CA VAL A 41 1.27 10.68 -6.41
C VAL A 41 0.85 12.08 -6.86
N ASP A 42 0.57 12.30 -8.15
CA ASP A 42 0.16 13.61 -8.70
C ASP A 42 -1.29 13.95 -8.31
N SER A 43 -2.10 12.93 -8.02
CA SER A 43 -3.47 13.07 -7.52
C SER A 43 -3.59 13.06 -6.00
N LEU A 44 -2.50 12.74 -5.29
CA LEU A 44 -2.47 12.65 -3.83
C LEU A 44 -1.87 13.95 -3.26
N ASP A 45 -2.68 14.71 -2.54
CA ASP A 45 -2.18 15.84 -1.73
C ASP A 45 -1.50 15.28 -0.46
N ILE A 46 -0.18 15.09 -0.55
CA ILE A 46 0.65 14.60 0.55
C ILE A 46 0.94 15.73 1.55
N GLU A 47 0.83 16.99 1.13
CA GLU A 47 1.05 18.16 2.00
C GLU A 47 -0.10 18.31 3.00
N SER A 48 -1.33 18.08 2.57
CA SER A 48 -2.53 18.15 3.42
C SER A 48 -2.67 16.99 4.43
N MET A 49 -1.91 15.90 4.27
CA MET A 49 -1.91 14.82 5.26
C MET A 49 -1.21 15.30 6.53
N THR A 50 -1.93 15.43 7.64
CA THR A 50 -1.34 15.66 8.95
C THR A 50 -0.88 14.34 9.55
N ILE A 51 0.24 14.37 10.26
CA ILE A 51 0.65 13.26 11.14
C ILE A 51 -0.07 13.52 12.46
N GLU A 52 -0.82 12.54 12.97
CA GLU A 52 -1.49 12.67 14.26
C GLU A 52 -0.46 12.94 15.36
N ASP A 53 -0.78 13.80 16.32
CA ASP A 53 0.15 14.21 17.39
C ASP A 53 0.62 13.03 18.25
N GLU A 54 -0.18 11.97 18.30
CA GLU A 54 0.08 10.71 19.00
C GLU A 54 1.14 9.83 18.30
N TYR A 55 1.52 10.16 17.06
CA TYR A 55 2.52 9.42 16.32
C TYR A 55 3.94 9.70 16.85
N SER A 56 4.47 8.71 17.56
CA SER A 56 5.82 8.68 18.14
C SER A 56 6.86 7.95 17.29
N GLY A 57 6.50 7.60 16.05
CA GLY A 57 7.42 6.92 15.13
C GLY A 57 8.32 7.88 14.36
N PRO A 58 9.22 7.34 13.51
CA PRO A 58 10.17 8.14 12.76
C PRO A 58 9.48 9.09 11.77
N LYS A 59 9.89 10.36 11.82
CA LYS A 59 9.36 11.45 10.99
C LYS A 59 10.44 11.94 10.04
N LEU A 60 10.08 12.23 8.80
CA LEU A 60 11.00 12.83 7.84
C LEU A 60 11.18 14.33 8.17
N GLU A 61 12.42 14.75 8.37
CA GLU A 61 12.75 16.16 8.56
C GLU A 61 12.87 16.84 7.19
N GLY A 62 12.02 17.83 6.92
CA GLY A 62 12.04 18.57 5.65
C GLY A 62 11.78 17.71 4.41
N GLY A 63 11.08 16.58 4.58
CA GLY A 63 10.76 15.65 3.49
C GLY A 63 11.96 14.85 2.95
N LYS A 64 13.12 14.88 3.61
CA LYS A 64 14.32 14.17 3.18
C LYS A 64 14.61 12.97 4.07
N VAL A 65 15.11 11.91 3.46
CA VAL A 65 15.59 10.73 4.18
C VAL A 65 16.96 11.06 4.80
N THR A 66 17.04 11.03 6.13
CA THR A 66 18.30 11.21 6.86
C THR A 66 18.81 9.89 7.42
N LEU A 67 20.11 9.82 7.75
CA LEU A 67 20.70 8.63 8.38
C LEU A 67 20.05 8.33 9.76
N GLY A 68 19.68 9.38 10.51
CA GLY A 68 18.96 9.25 11.77
C GLY A 68 17.60 8.59 11.58
N PHE A 69 16.82 9.08 10.62
CA PHE A 69 15.53 8.50 10.24
C PHE A 69 15.66 7.02 9.86
N MET A 70 16.67 6.65 9.07
CA MET A 70 16.87 5.24 8.67
C MET A 70 17.17 4.32 9.86
N LYS A 71 17.94 4.78 10.84
CA LYS A 71 18.22 4.02 12.07
C LYS A 71 16.96 3.82 12.90
N GLU A 72 16.17 4.86 13.06
CA GLU A 72 14.89 4.81 13.79
C GLU A 72 13.87 3.95 13.04
N LEU A 73 13.81 4.03 11.72
CA LEU A 73 12.93 3.21 10.87
C LEU A 73 13.25 1.72 11.02
N MET A 74 14.54 1.35 10.99
CA MET A 74 14.96 -0.03 11.20
C MET A 74 14.53 -0.54 12.59
N GLN A 75 14.67 0.28 13.63
CA GLN A 75 14.23 -0.08 14.98
C GLN A 75 12.70 -0.20 15.06
N TRP A 76 11.98 0.73 14.44
CA TRP A 76 10.51 0.75 14.41
C TRP A 76 9.93 -0.50 13.74
N TYR A 77 10.54 -0.97 12.64
CA TYR A 77 10.16 -2.21 11.99
C TYR A 77 10.59 -3.47 12.75
N ARG A 78 11.71 -3.43 13.49
CA ARG A 78 12.05 -4.54 14.41
C ARG A 78 10.99 -4.72 15.50
N GLU A 79 10.38 -3.63 15.95
CA GLU A 79 9.27 -3.64 16.90
C GLU A 79 7.90 -3.94 16.25
N GLN A 80 7.88 -4.32 14.96
CA GLN A 80 6.66 -4.61 14.18
C GLN A 80 5.66 -3.45 14.11
N ARG A 81 6.14 -2.21 14.27
CA ARG A 81 5.30 -1.01 14.20
C ARG A 81 5.20 -0.52 12.76
N LYS A 82 4.08 0.13 12.43
CA LYS A 82 3.81 0.64 11.07
C LYS A 82 4.33 2.07 10.94
N LEU A 83 4.97 2.36 9.81
CA LEU A 83 5.35 3.72 9.44
C LEU A 83 4.10 4.53 9.07
N HIS A 84 4.07 5.81 9.43
CA HIS A 84 2.96 6.68 9.06
C HIS A 84 2.83 6.81 7.53
N ARG A 85 1.59 6.87 7.02
CA ARG A 85 1.29 6.92 5.58
C ARG A 85 1.98 8.09 4.89
N LYS A 86 1.99 9.28 5.51
CA LYS A 86 2.70 10.47 4.99
C LYS A 86 4.18 10.19 4.73
N CYS A 87 4.89 9.63 5.71
CA CYS A 87 6.31 9.28 5.57
C CYS A 87 6.52 8.23 4.49
N ALA A 88 5.63 7.24 4.40
CA ALA A 88 5.69 6.19 3.39
C ALA A 88 5.50 6.70 1.95
N TYR A 89 4.68 7.74 1.74
CA TYR A 89 4.50 8.36 0.43
C TYR A 89 5.63 9.33 0.05
N GLN A 90 6.32 9.92 1.02
CA GLN A 90 7.43 10.85 0.78
C GLN A 90 8.75 10.15 0.43
N VAL A 91 9.03 8.95 0.96
CA VAL A 91 10.27 8.20 0.65
C VAL A 91 10.46 7.90 -0.85
N PRO A 92 9.44 7.40 -1.59
CA PRO A 92 9.58 7.09 -3.02
C PRO A 92 9.64 8.33 -3.93
N LEU A 93 9.32 9.52 -3.40
CA LEU A 93 9.27 10.77 -4.17
C LEU A 93 10.60 11.54 -4.17
N ASP A 94 11.60 11.11 -3.40
CA ASP A 94 12.94 11.72 -3.43
C ASP A 94 13.77 11.08 -4.57
N PRO A 95 14.05 11.80 -5.67
CA PRO A 95 14.76 11.26 -6.83
C PRO A 95 16.28 11.09 -6.61
N LYS A 96 16.77 11.10 -5.36
CA LYS A 96 18.21 11.12 -5.02
C LYS A 96 18.74 9.87 -4.29
N ILE A 97 18.10 8.72 -4.46
CA ILE A 97 18.69 7.42 -4.11
C ILE A 97 19.33 6.79 -5.35
#